data_AF-A0A849E340-F1
#
_entry.id   AF-A0A849E340-F1
#
_cell.length_a   1.000
_cell.length_b   1.000
_cell.length_c   1.000
_cell.angle_alpha   90.00
_cell.angle_beta   90.00
_cell.angle_gamma   90.00
#
_symmetry.space_group_name_H-M   'P 1'
#
loop_
_entity.id
_entity.type
_entity.pdbx_description
1 polymer ?
#
loop_
_entity_poly.entity_id
_entity_poly.type
_entity_poly.pdbx_seq_one_letter_code
_entity_poly.pdbx_strand_id
1 'polypeptide(L)'
;LGEREAEQRLLPLAQDNGIAVMVNRPFQRARLFAQVKGRELPGYAKDLGITTWAQFFLKFILSHPAVTCVIPATSKAKHMRDNMQAQFGELPDANLRQKMWTDFQAI
;
A
#
# COMPACT_ATOMS: atom_id res chain seq x y z
N LEU A 1 -0.73 -4.09 -4.97
CA LEU A 1 0.52 -4.68 -5.52
C LEU A 1 0.30 -6.07 -6.09
N GLY A 2 -0.25 -7.03 -5.35
CA GLY A 2 -0.49 -8.38 -5.87
C GLY A 2 -1.76 -8.57 -6.71
N GLU A 3 -2.72 -7.63 -6.67
CA GLU A 3 -3.94 -7.55 -7.48
C GLU A 3 -4.19 -6.04 -7.70
N ARG A 4 -4.39 -5.61 -8.95
CA ARG A 4 -4.45 -4.18 -9.37
C ARG A 4 -5.54 -3.89 -10.39
N GLU A 5 -6.35 -4.87 -10.74
CA GLU A 5 -7.38 -4.81 -11.78
C GLU A 5 -8.38 -3.69 -11.53
N ALA A 6 -8.65 -3.36 -10.26
CA ALA A 6 -9.49 -2.24 -9.87
C ALA A 6 -9.01 -0.89 -10.42
N GLU A 7 -7.70 -0.69 -10.61
CA GLU A 7 -7.10 0.53 -11.17
C GLU A 7 -7.51 0.76 -12.63
N GLN A 8 -7.91 -0.28 -13.36
CA GLN A 8 -8.24 -0.17 -14.78
C GLN A 8 -9.63 0.43 -15.03
N ARG A 9 -10.57 0.27 -14.09
CA ARG A 9 -11.97 0.67 -14.30
C ARG A 9 -12.70 1.13 -13.04
N LEU A 10 -12.52 0.43 -11.93
CA LEU A 10 -13.31 0.69 -10.72
C LEU A 10 -12.84 1.96 -10.00
N LEU A 11 -11.53 2.15 -9.85
CA LEU A 11 -10.98 3.33 -9.18
C LEU A 11 -11.19 4.62 -9.98
N PRO A 12 -10.97 4.67 -11.31
CA PRO A 12 -11.36 5.84 -12.12
C PRO A 12 -12.85 6.14 -12.00
N LEU A 13 -13.71 5.12 -12.14
CA LEU A 13 -15.16 5.31 -12.01
C LEU A 13 -15.55 5.88 -10.65
N ALA A 14 -14.96 5.38 -9.56
CA ALA A 14 -15.24 5.88 -8.22
C ALA A 14 -14.80 7.35 -8.07
N GLN A 15 -13.63 7.70 -8.60
CA GLN A 15 -13.11 9.07 -8.58
C GLN A 15 -14.01 10.03 -9.37
N ASP A 16 -14.40 9.66 -10.59
CA ASP A 16 -15.25 10.47 -11.46
C ASP A 16 -16.63 10.72 -10.88
N ASN A 17 -17.13 9.80 -10.04
CA ASN A 17 -18.46 9.87 -9.42
C ASN A 17 -18.42 10.31 -7.94
N GLY A 18 -17.26 10.70 -7.41
CA GLY A 18 -17.12 11.11 -6.00
C GLY A 18 -17.46 10.00 -4.99
N ILE A 19 -17.27 8.74 -5.35
CA ILE A 19 -17.55 7.57 -4.50
C ILE A 19 -16.33 7.27 -3.63
N ALA A 20 -16.54 7.19 -2.31
CA ALA A 20 -15.48 6.81 -1.38
C ALA A 20 -15.06 5.35 -1.57
N VAL A 21 -13.75 5.09 -1.63
CA VAL A 21 -13.20 3.73 -1.80
C VAL A 21 -12.46 3.25 -0.55
N MET A 22 -12.99 2.19 0.04
CA MET A 22 -12.33 1.44 1.11
C MET A 22 -11.71 0.15 0.58
N VAL A 23 -10.39 -0.01 0.74
CA VAL A 23 -9.66 -1.20 0.27
C VAL A 23 -9.56 -2.26 1.37
N ASN A 24 -10.15 -3.43 1.10
CA ASN A 24 -10.08 -4.60 1.95
C ASN A 24 -8.99 -5.58 1.48
N ARG A 25 -8.41 -6.34 2.42
CA ARG A 25 -7.33 -7.32 2.20
C ARG A 25 -6.07 -6.69 1.57
N PRO A 26 -5.53 -5.58 2.14
CA PRO A 26 -4.37 -4.89 1.57
C PRO A 26 -3.11 -5.78 1.47
N PHE A 27 -3.03 -6.83 2.28
CA PHE A 27 -1.90 -7.77 2.31
C PHE A 27 -2.18 -9.11 1.60
N GLN A 28 -3.30 -9.24 0.88
CA GLN A 28 -3.72 -10.49 0.22
C GLN A 28 -3.67 -11.72 1.16
N ARG A 29 -4.31 -11.62 2.33
CA ARG A 29 -4.26 -12.68 3.36
C ARG A 29 -2.81 -13.08 3.72
N ALA A 30 -1.96 -12.07 3.90
CA ALA A 30 -0.53 -12.18 4.19
C ALA A 30 0.35 -12.77 3.07
N ARG A 31 -0.20 -13.07 1.89
CA ARG A 31 0.58 -13.60 0.75
C ARG A 31 1.74 -12.68 0.34
N LEU A 32 1.54 -11.36 0.42
CA LEU A 32 2.60 -10.40 0.07
C LEU A 32 3.83 -10.53 0.97
N PHE A 33 3.66 -10.90 2.25
CA PHE A 33 4.79 -11.06 3.18
C PHE A 33 5.66 -12.28 2.86
N ALA A 34 5.10 -13.31 2.22
CA ALA A 34 5.88 -14.45 1.77
C ALA A 34 6.85 -14.07 0.65
N GLN A 35 6.45 -13.15 -0.25
CA GLN A 35 7.26 -12.71 -1.39
C GLN A 35 8.45 -11.87 -0.94
N VAL A 36 8.27 -11.03 0.07
CA VAL A 36 9.31 -10.10 0.56
C VAL A 36 10.13 -10.67 1.73
N LYS A 37 9.98 -11.96 2.03
CA LYS A 37 10.67 -12.58 3.17
C LYS A 37 12.19 -12.51 2.98
N GLY A 38 12.89 -11.92 3.94
CA GLY A 38 14.35 -11.75 3.90
C GLY A 38 14.83 -10.67 2.93
N ARG A 39 13.92 -9.91 2.32
CA ARG A 39 14.25 -8.78 1.46
C ARG A 39 14.28 -7.48 2.27
N GLU A 40 15.30 -6.66 2.03
CA GLU A 40 15.36 -5.31 2.55
C GLU A 40 14.40 -4.39 1.78
N LEU A 41 13.96 -3.31 2.45
CA LEU A 41 13.20 -2.26 1.78
C LEU A 41 14.11 -1.50 0.79
N PRO A 42 13.56 -0.96 -0.30
CA PRO A 42 14.30 -0.05 -1.15
C PRO A 42 14.84 1.16 -0.36
N GLY A 43 16.04 1.64 -0.69
CA GLY A 43 16.71 2.70 0.09
C GLY A 43 15.88 3.98 0.27
N TYR A 44 15.12 4.39 -0.76
CA TYR A 44 14.25 5.57 -0.72
C TYR A 44 13.04 5.42 0.21
N ALA A 45 12.70 4.20 0.64
CA ALA A 45 11.53 3.96 1.48
C ALA A 45 11.65 4.73 2.81
N LYS A 46 12.87 4.85 3.34
CA LYS A 46 13.13 5.58 4.59
C LYS A 46 12.75 7.06 4.49
N ASP A 47 12.95 7.69 3.33
CA ASP A 47 12.64 9.11 3.10
C ASP A 47 11.12 9.35 3.13
N LEU A 48 10.32 8.32 2.83
CA LEU A 48 8.85 8.33 2.97
C LEU A 48 8.37 7.94 4.38
N GLY A 49 9.29 7.77 5.33
CA GLY A 49 8.99 7.25 6.67
C GLY A 49 8.61 5.76 6.68
N ILE A 50 8.86 5.02 5.59
CA ILE A 50 8.56 3.58 5.51
C ILE A 50 9.72 2.80 6.14
N THR A 51 9.39 2.10 7.22
CA THR A 51 10.34 1.26 7.97
C THR A 51 9.98 -0.22 7.92
N THR A 52 8.79 -0.58 7.43
CA THR A 52 8.35 -1.97 7.25
C THR A 52 7.67 -2.21 5.91
N TRP A 53 7.68 -3.46 5.44
CA TRP A 53 6.92 -3.87 4.25
C TRP A 53 5.41 -3.67 4.39
N ALA A 54 4.87 -3.78 5.61
CA ALA A 54 3.46 -3.47 5.87
C ALA A 54 3.16 -2.00 5.54
N GLN A 55 3.99 -1.08 6.01
CA GLN A 55 3.87 0.35 5.71
C GLN A 55 4.04 0.61 4.20
N PHE A 56 4.99 -0.06 3.54
CA PHE A 56 5.19 0.04 2.09
C PHE A 56 3.92 -0.33 1.31
N PHE A 57 3.32 -1.48 1.63
CA PHE A 57 2.09 -1.95 0.98
C PHE A 57 0.92 -1.02 1.24
N LEU A 58 0.76 -0.51 2.47
CA LEU A 58 -0.33 0.38 2.82
C LEU A 58 -0.20 1.75 2.15
N LYS A 59 1.00 2.37 2.19
CA LYS A 59 1.23 3.66 1.52
C LYS A 59 1.05 3.57 0.01
N PHE A 60 1.43 2.46 -0.64
CA PHE A 60 1.15 2.24 -2.07
C PHE A 60 -0.35 2.27 -2.40
N ILE A 61 -1.19 1.74 -1.51
CA ILE A 61 -2.64 1.74 -1.68
C ILE A 61 -3.21 3.13 -1.39
N LEU A 62 -2.81 3.72 -0.26
CA LEU A 62 -3.27 5.04 0.20
C LEU A 62 -2.87 6.17 -0.75
N SER A 63 -1.79 6.04 -1.49
CA SER A 63 -1.36 7.07 -2.46
C SER A 63 -2.21 7.14 -3.72
N HIS A 64 -3.11 6.17 -3.96
CA HIS A 64 -4.00 6.27 -5.10
C HIS A 64 -5.10 7.32 -4.82
N PRO A 65 -5.32 8.33 -5.69
CA PRO A 65 -6.22 9.45 -5.40
C PRO A 65 -7.69 9.04 -5.16
N ALA A 66 -8.15 7.96 -5.80
CA ALA A 66 -9.48 7.41 -5.57
C ALA A 66 -9.66 6.71 -4.19
N VAL A 67 -8.58 6.34 -3.49
CA VAL A 67 -8.66 5.56 -2.25
C VAL A 67 -8.82 6.49 -1.05
N THR A 68 -9.87 6.27 -0.26
CA THR A 68 -10.15 7.06 0.94
C THR A 68 -9.73 6.36 2.23
N CYS A 69 -9.75 5.02 2.24
CA CYS A 69 -9.43 4.23 3.42
C CYS A 69 -8.85 2.85 3.06
N VAL A 70 -8.00 2.33 3.93
CA VAL A 70 -7.48 0.95 3.86
C VAL A 70 -7.68 0.28 5.20
N ILE A 71 -8.19 -0.97 5.19
CA ILE A 71 -8.52 -1.72 6.42
C ILE A 71 -7.63 -2.97 6.58
N PRO A 72 -6.41 -2.84 7.13
CA PRO A 72 -5.57 -3.99 7.45
C PRO A 72 -6.03 -4.65 8.76
N ALA A 73 -6.72 -5.79 8.65
CA ALA A 73 -7.13 -6.58 9.80
C ALA A 73 -5.92 -7.20 10.54
N THR A 74 -5.91 -7.11 11.86
CA THR A 74 -4.93 -7.78 12.73
C THR A 74 -5.49 -7.94 14.14
N SER A 75 -5.16 -9.04 14.81
CA SER A 75 -5.43 -9.25 16.25
C SER A 75 -4.23 -8.89 17.14
N LYS A 76 -3.09 -8.52 16.55
CA LYS A 76 -1.84 -8.25 17.28
C LYS A 76 -1.60 -6.75 17.38
N ALA A 77 -1.52 -6.23 18.60
CA ALA A 77 -1.27 -4.81 18.88
C ALA A 77 0.01 -4.28 18.22
N LYS A 78 1.07 -5.11 18.12
CA LYS A 78 2.31 -4.75 17.41
C LYS A 78 2.05 -4.43 15.93
N HIS A 79 1.29 -5.26 15.22
CA HIS A 79 0.95 -5.02 13.83
C HIS A 79 0.00 -3.84 13.67
N MET A 80 -0.92 -3.64 14.62
CA MET A 80 -1.80 -2.46 14.60
C MET A 80 -0.96 -1.17 14.66
N ARG A 81 -0.02 -1.07 15.60
CA ARG A 81 0.89 0.08 15.70
C ARG A 81 1.70 0.30 14.42
N ASP A 82 2.24 -0.77 13.85
CA ASP A 82 3.01 -0.73 12.59
C ASP A 82 2.15 -0.26 11.40
N ASN A 83 0.94 -0.80 11.25
CA ASN A 83 0.01 -0.40 10.19
C ASN A 83 -0.37 1.09 10.31
N MET A 84 -0.56 1.60 11.53
CA MET A 84 -0.88 3.02 11.74
C MET A 84 0.25 3.96 11.29
N GLN A 85 1.51 3.51 11.31
CA GLN A 85 2.63 4.34 10.83
C GLN A 85 2.52 4.69 9.34
N ALA A 86 1.79 3.91 8.55
CA ALA A 86 1.56 4.20 7.14
C ALA A 86 0.77 5.50 6.90
N GLN A 87 0.06 6.01 7.92
CA GLN A 87 -0.73 7.25 7.84
C GLN A 87 0.12 8.52 8.00
N PHE A 88 1.35 8.41 8.51
CA PHE A 88 2.22 9.54 8.76
C PHE A 88 3.27 9.72 7.66
N GLY A 89 3.78 10.94 7.50
CA GLY A 89 4.75 11.29 6.47
C GLY A 89 4.11 11.37 5.08
N GLU A 90 4.94 11.63 4.06
CA GLU A 90 4.45 11.85 2.70
C GLU A 90 3.91 10.58 2.07
N LEU A 91 2.85 10.73 1.27
CA LEU A 91 2.37 9.67 0.39
C LEU A 91 3.15 9.72 -0.93
N PRO A 92 3.48 8.56 -1.52
CA PRO A 92 4.06 8.52 -2.84
C PRO A 92 3.19 9.28 -3.85
N ASP A 93 3.80 10.07 -4.74
CA ASP A 93 3.10 10.58 -5.92
C ASP A 93 2.88 9.45 -6.96
N ALA A 94 2.28 9.78 -8.12
CA ALA A 94 2.01 8.79 -9.16
C ALA A 94 3.30 8.12 -9.69
N ASN A 95 4.39 8.87 -9.83
CA ASN A 95 5.66 8.37 -10.35
C ASN A 95 6.33 7.43 -9.35
N LEU A 96 6.37 7.83 -8.08
CA LEU A 96 6.95 7.05 -7.01
C LEU A 96 6.11 5.82 -6.71
N ARG A 97 4.78 5.93 -6.76
CA ARG A 97 3.87 4.78 -6.66
C ARG A 97 4.15 3.78 -7.79
N GLN A 98 4.36 4.24 -9.01
CA GLN A 98 4.73 3.37 -10.13
C GLN A 98 6.09 2.70 -9.89
N LYS A 99 7.08 3.44 -9.38
CA LYS A 99 8.40 2.89 -9.01
C LYS A 99 8.27 1.80 -7.94
N MET A 100 7.47 2.04 -6.89
CA MET A 100 7.21 1.05 -5.84
C MET A 100 6.65 -0.26 -6.40
N TRP A 101 5.78 -0.18 -7.41
CA TRP A 101 5.28 -1.37 -8.08
C TRP A 101 6.37 -2.08 -8.89
N THR A 102 7.17 -1.35 -9.68
CA THR A 102 8.29 -1.93 -10.44
C THR A 102 9.29 -2.62 -9.53
N ASP A 103 9.69 -1.99 -8.42
CA ASP A 103 10.63 -2.57 -7.46
C ASP A 103 10.06 -3.85 -6.83
N PHE A 104 8.76 -3.85 -6.50
CA PHE A 104 8.09 -5.02 -5.94
C PHE A 104 7.99 -6.18 -6.95
N GLN A 105 7.79 -5.90 -8.24
CA GLN A 105 7.77 -6.92 -9.29
C GLN A 105 9.14 -7.58 -9.51
N ALA A 106 10.23 -6.90 -9.12
CA ALA A 106 11.59 -7.41 -9.26
C ALA A 106 12.06 -8.30 -8.10
N ILE A 107 11.20 -8.55 -7.10
CA ILE A 107 11.49 -9.36 -5.90
C ILE A 107 11.28 -10.84 -6.16
#